data_AF-H2XNV4-F1
#
_entry.id   AF-H2XNV4-F1
#
_cell.length_a   1.000
_cell.length_b   1.000
_cell.length_c   1.000
_cell.angle_alpha   90.00
_cell.angle_beta   90.00
_cell.angle_gamma   90.00
#
_symmetry.space_group_name_H-M   'P 1'
#
loop_
_entity.id
_entity.type
_entity.pdbx_description
1 polymer ?
#
loop_
_entity_poly.entity_id
_entity_poly.type
_entity_poly.pdbx_seq_one_letter_code
_entity_poly.pdbx_strand_id
1 'polypeptide(L)'
;MSLTSIIGGTVGIVTGGILSDVLASRYGVRARLWVLVASQTIAAPLAAGTLFFPPPYAFICLLCAYLFAEMWFGVLFTVLVEFFPSKSRATAISMFIFIINNVGGNAPLIVPPIIDQIGFREALYIVYPGFYLAGAVFFLITQLLLLRHKFPQSSQTTSDENITDPDSEIFGSKRSKL
;
A
#
# COMPACT_ATOMS: atom_id res chain seq x y z
N MET A 1 8.26 -15.92 17.44
CA MET A 1 7.14 -15.18 16.82
C MET A 1 7.56 -13.82 16.27
N SER A 2 8.44 -13.06 16.93
CA SER A 2 8.91 -11.75 16.45
C SER A 2 9.74 -11.78 15.15
N LEU A 3 10.61 -12.78 14.96
CA LEU A 3 11.50 -12.83 13.80
C LEU A 3 10.76 -13.06 12.47
N THR A 4 9.72 -13.90 12.47
CA THR A 4 8.88 -14.17 11.29
C THR A 4 8.12 -12.93 10.84
N SER A 5 7.67 -12.09 11.77
CA SER A 5 6.94 -10.86 11.47
C SER A 5 7.86 -9.76 10.96
N ILE A 6 9.06 -9.62 11.53
CA ILE A 6 10.04 -8.63 11.08
C ILE A 6 10.50 -8.97 9.65
N ILE A 7 10.91 -10.22 9.40
CA ILE A 7 11.38 -10.63 8.08
C ILE A 7 10.23 -10.63 7.06
N GLY A 8 9.09 -11.23 7.40
CA GLY A 8 7.92 -11.29 6.53
C GLY A 8 7.39 -9.90 6.18
N GLY A 9 7.31 -9.00 7.15
CA GLY A 9 6.82 -7.63 6.90
C GLY A 9 7.78 -6.80 6.06
N THR A 10 9.07 -6.83 6.36
CA THR A 10 10.05 -6.05 5.60
C THR A 10 10.14 -6.52 4.14
N VAL A 11 10.18 -7.84 3.93
CA VAL A 11 10.18 -8.42 2.58
C VAL A 11 8.85 -8.13 1.88
N GLY A 12 7.72 -8.25 2.57
CA GLY A 12 6.39 -7.96 2.02
C GLY A 12 6.25 -6.52 1.54
N ILE A 13 6.72 -5.54 2.31
CA ILE A 13 6.69 -4.12 1.93
C ILE A 13 7.56 -3.87 0.70
N VAL A 14 8.79 -4.41 0.68
CA VAL A 14 9.72 -4.22 -0.45
C VAL A 14 9.20 -4.90 -1.71
N THR A 15 8.78 -6.16 -1.60
CA THR A 15 8.22 -6.92 -2.73
C THR A 15 6.92 -6.31 -3.23
N GLY A 16 6.02 -5.87 -2.34
CA GLY A 16 4.78 -5.18 -2.70
C GLY A 16 5.02 -3.86 -3.42
N GLY A 17 6.00 -3.07 -2.94
CA GLY A 17 6.43 -1.84 -3.60
C GLY A 17 6.98 -2.08 -5.01
N ILE A 18 7.93 -3.00 -5.17
CA ILE A 18 8.52 -3.34 -6.47
C ILE A 18 7.47 -3.90 -7.42
N LEU A 19 6.65 -4.86 -6.96
CA LEU A 19 5.64 -5.50 -7.80
C LEU A 19 4.58 -4.48 -8.26
N SER A 20 4.14 -3.61 -7.36
CA SER A 20 3.21 -2.53 -7.68
C SER A 20 3.80 -1.54 -8.68
N ASP A 21 5.06 -1.17 -8.53
CA ASP A 21 5.68 -0.19 -9.42
C ASP A 21 5.93 -0.76 -10.83
N VAL A 22 6.36 -2.02 -10.91
CA VAL A 22 6.47 -2.77 -12.18
C VAL A 22 5.11 -2.86 -12.86
N LEU A 23 4.04 -3.18 -12.14
CA LEU A 23 2.70 -3.30 -12.74
C LEU A 23 2.10 -1.92 -13.10
N ALA A 24 2.39 -0.89 -12.31
CA ALA A 24 1.99 0.49 -12.57
C ALA A 24 2.69 1.10 -13.78
N SER A 25 3.94 0.74 -14.04
CA SER A 25 4.66 1.20 -15.23
C SER A 25 3.96 0.79 -16.54
N ARG A 26 3.18 -0.31 -16.51
CA ARG A 26 2.44 -0.82 -17.67
C ARG A 26 0.97 -0.39 -17.73
N TYR A 27 0.31 -0.18 -16.59
CA TYR A 27 -1.15 0.02 -16.53
C TYR A 27 -1.59 1.26 -15.71
N GLY A 28 -0.64 2.07 -15.24
CA GLY A 28 -0.86 3.31 -14.49
C GLY A 28 -1.28 3.11 -13.02
N VAL A 29 -1.72 4.19 -12.38
CA VAL A 29 -2.14 4.24 -10.96
C VAL A 29 -3.23 3.20 -10.64
N ARG A 30 -4.09 2.86 -11.63
CA ARG A 30 -5.16 1.87 -11.49
C ARG A 30 -4.64 0.45 -11.24
N ALA A 31 -3.44 0.14 -11.72
CA ALA A 31 -2.80 -1.16 -11.54
C ALA A 31 -2.40 -1.39 -10.08
N ARG A 32 -1.95 -0.32 -9.41
CA ARG A 32 -1.51 -0.36 -8.01
C ARG A 32 -2.65 -0.77 -7.07
N LEU A 33 -3.86 -0.25 -7.33
CA LEU A 33 -5.06 -0.61 -6.58
C LEU A 33 -5.50 -2.06 -6.85
N TRP A 34 -5.30 -2.58 -8.06
CA TRP A 34 -5.55 -4.00 -8.34
C TRP A 34 -4.59 -4.92 -7.56
N VAL A 35 -3.32 -4.53 -7.41
CA VAL A 35 -2.35 -5.25 -6.58
C VAL A 35 -2.80 -5.30 -5.12
N LEU A 36 -3.32 -4.20 -4.57
CA LEU A 36 -3.88 -4.13 -3.22
C LEU A 36 -5.08 -5.07 -3.02
N VAL A 37 -6.03 -5.07 -3.96
CA VAL A 37 -7.20 -5.97 -3.88
C VAL A 37 -6.77 -7.43 -3.98
N ALA A 38 -5.85 -7.74 -4.91
CA ALA A 38 -5.35 -9.09 -5.10
C ALA A 38 -4.57 -9.59 -3.88
N SER A 39 -3.68 -8.77 -3.31
CA SER A 39 -2.88 -9.15 -2.14
C SER A 39 -3.78 -9.42 -0.93
N GLN A 40 -4.80 -8.59 -0.71
CA GLN A 40 -5.72 -8.75 0.42
C GLN A 40 -6.66 -9.96 0.26
N THR A 41 -7.08 -10.25 -0.98
CA THR A 41 -7.90 -11.42 -1.29
C THR A 41 -7.11 -12.72 -1.15
N ILE A 42 -5.81 -12.72 -1.46
CA ILE A 42 -4.92 -13.88 -1.26
C ILE A 42 -4.51 -14.02 0.21
N ALA A 43 -4.32 -12.91 0.93
CA ALA A 43 -3.97 -12.92 2.35
C ALA A 43 -5.10 -13.48 3.24
N ALA A 44 -6.37 -13.19 2.93
CA ALA A 44 -7.52 -13.66 3.71
C ALA A 44 -7.61 -15.20 3.89
N PRO A 45 -7.57 -16.03 2.82
CA PRO A 45 -7.60 -17.48 2.97
C PRO A 45 -6.30 -18.03 3.58
N LEU A 46 -5.16 -17.37 3.35
CA LEU A 46 -3.90 -17.75 3.98
C LEU A 46 -3.94 -17.50 5.50
N ALA A 47 -4.54 -16.40 5.93
CA ALA A 47 -4.78 -16.05 7.34
C ALA A 47 -5.78 -16.98 8.03
N ALA A 48 -6.79 -17.50 7.32
CA ALA A 48 -7.65 -18.56 7.84
C ALA A 48 -6.91 -19.91 7.92
N GLY A 49 -6.05 -20.19 6.94
CA GLY A 49 -5.22 -21.38 6.90
C GLY A 49 -4.24 -21.49 8.06
N THR A 50 -3.67 -20.39 8.54
CA THR A 50 -2.76 -20.40 9.70
C THR A 50 -3.42 -20.86 10.99
N LEU A 51 -4.72 -20.59 11.17
CA LEU A 51 -5.48 -21.06 12.33
C LEU A 51 -5.95 -22.52 12.18
N PHE A 52 -6.00 -23.04 10.95
CA PHE A 52 -6.45 -24.40 10.67
C PHE A 52 -5.33 -25.44 10.80
N PHE A 53 -4.09 -25.11 10.42
CA PHE A 53 -2.98 -26.06 10.45
C PHE A 53 -2.28 -26.14 11.82
N PRO A 54 -1.87 -27.35 12.28
CA PRO A 54 -0.99 -27.49 13.44
C PRO A 54 0.45 -27.04 13.13
N PRO A 55 1.25 -26.66 14.14
CA PRO A 55 2.68 -26.36 13.97
C PRO A 55 3.38 -27.60 13.39
N PRO A 56 4.22 -27.50 12.33
CA PRO A 56 4.97 -26.34 11.85
C PRO A 56 4.42 -25.61 10.61
N TYR A 57 3.44 -26.19 9.91
CA TYR A 57 2.90 -25.63 8.65
C TYR A 57 2.18 -24.30 8.83
N ALA A 58 1.60 -24.08 10.03
CA ALA A 58 1.04 -22.80 10.42
C ALA A 58 2.04 -21.65 10.24
N PHE A 59 3.33 -21.83 10.54
CA PHE A 59 4.33 -20.78 10.42
C PHE A 59 4.67 -20.42 8.98
N ILE A 60 4.62 -21.41 8.06
CA ILE A 60 4.87 -21.17 6.63
C ILE A 60 3.68 -20.42 6.03
N CYS A 61 2.46 -20.86 6.31
CA CYS A 61 1.25 -20.11 5.92
C CYS A 61 1.25 -18.70 6.51
N LEU A 62 1.72 -18.53 7.75
CA LEU A 62 1.76 -17.23 8.43
C LEU A 62 2.81 -16.32 7.79
N LEU A 63 3.98 -16.85 7.45
CA LEU A 63 5.01 -16.12 6.74
C LEU A 63 4.50 -15.64 5.37
N CYS A 64 3.88 -16.54 4.60
CA CYS A 64 3.27 -16.17 3.32
C CYS A 64 2.11 -15.17 3.50
N ALA A 65 1.30 -15.33 4.54
CA ALA A 65 0.20 -14.42 4.84
C ALA A 65 0.73 -13.01 5.12
N TYR A 66 1.78 -12.90 5.95
CA TYR A 66 2.43 -11.63 6.24
C TYR A 66 3.07 -10.99 5.01
N LEU A 67 3.69 -11.79 4.12
CA LEU A 67 4.27 -11.27 2.88
C LEU A 67 3.23 -10.53 2.03
N PHE A 68 2.03 -11.10 1.86
CA PHE A 68 0.95 -10.47 1.09
C PHE A 68 0.19 -9.42 1.89
N ALA A 69 -0.01 -9.64 3.18
CA ALA A 69 -0.69 -8.72 4.07
C ALA A 69 0.04 -7.39 4.19
N GLU A 70 1.37 -7.38 4.18
CA GLU A 70 2.19 -6.17 4.37
C GLU A 70 2.53 -5.44 3.05
N MET A 71 2.15 -5.99 1.89
CA MET A 71 2.34 -5.31 0.60
C MET A 71 1.58 -3.98 0.54
N TRP A 72 0.45 -3.89 1.24
CA TRP A 72 -0.44 -2.73 1.18
C TRP A 72 0.26 -1.41 1.55
N PHE A 73 1.17 -1.45 2.53
CA PHE A 73 1.80 -0.26 3.09
C PHE A 73 2.71 0.40 2.05
N GLY A 74 3.56 -0.39 1.37
CA GLY A 74 4.43 0.13 0.31
C GLY A 74 3.65 0.77 -0.83
N VAL A 75 2.62 0.09 -1.33
CA VAL A 75 1.79 0.57 -2.45
C VAL A 75 1.03 1.85 -2.09
N LEU A 76 0.46 1.90 -0.89
CA LEU A 76 -0.33 3.04 -0.45
C LEU A 76 0.51 4.31 -0.36
N PHE A 77 1.74 4.22 0.16
CA PHE A 77 2.65 5.37 0.22
C PHE A 77 3.02 5.88 -1.17
N THR A 78 3.28 4.98 -2.13
CA THR A 78 3.58 5.40 -3.52
C THR A 78 2.38 6.12 -4.16
N VAL A 79 1.17 5.60 -3.97
CA VAL A 79 -0.06 6.26 -4.46
C VAL A 79 -0.27 7.61 -3.77
N LEU A 80 -0.02 7.69 -2.46
CA LEU A 80 -0.18 8.92 -1.69
C LEU A 80 0.75 10.02 -2.19
N VAL A 81 2.04 9.74 -2.40
CA VAL A 81 3.00 10.74 -2.88
C VAL A 81 2.75 11.17 -4.32
N GLU A 82 2.15 10.31 -5.15
CA GLU A 82 1.72 10.67 -6.50
C GLU A 82 0.50 11.58 -6.50
N PHE A 83 -0.41 11.39 -5.54
CA PHE A 83 -1.64 12.17 -5.46
C PHE A 83 -1.39 13.60 -4.94
N PHE A 84 -0.40 13.78 -4.08
CA PHE A 84 -0.12 15.07 -3.44
C PHE A 84 1.09 15.80 -4.06
N PRO A 85 1.00 17.13 -4.23
CA PRO A 85 2.12 17.94 -4.70
C PRO A 85 3.27 17.93 -3.70
N SER A 86 4.52 18.04 -4.19
CA SER A 86 5.74 17.86 -3.40
C SER A 86 5.79 18.68 -2.09
N LYS A 87 5.15 19.86 -2.06
CA LYS A 87 5.10 20.73 -0.89
C LYS A 87 4.20 20.21 0.25
N SER A 88 3.21 19.37 -0.03
CA SER A 88 2.23 18.88 0.97
C SER A 88 2.28 17.37 1.20
N ARG A 89 3.21 16.64 0.54
CA ARG A 89 3.37 15.18 0.72
C ARG A 89 3.63 14.80 2.17
N ALA A 90 4.51 15.55 2.85
CA ALA A 90 4.83 15.29 4.25
C ALA A 90 3.59 15.43 5.14
N THR A 91 2.78 16.48 4.95
CA THR A 91 1.54 16.68 5.71
C THR A 91 0.52 15.57 5.45
N ALA A 92 0.37 15.13 4.19
CA ALA A 92 -0.52 14.03 3.84
C ALA A 92 -0.10 12.70 4.48
N ILE A 93 1.20 12.40 4.47
CA ILE A 93 1.77 11.22 5.14
C ILE A 93 1.53 11.30 6.65
N SER A 94 1.80 12.45 7.27
CA SER A 94 1.58 12.65 8.71
C SER A 94 0.11 12.49 9.09
N MET A 95 -0.81 13.01 8.27
CA MET A 95 -2.24 12.84 8.50
C MET A 95 -2.67 11.38 8.35
N PHE A 96 -2.14 10.67 7.35
CA PHE A 96 -2.37 9.23 7.17
C PHE A 96 -1.89 8.43 8.40
N ILE A 97 -0.66 8.67 8.85
CA ILE A 97 -0.09 8.01 10.03
C ILE A 97 -0.86 8.38 11.31
N PHE A 98 -1.33 9.61 11.41
CA PHE A 98 -2.17 10.04 12.54
C PHE A 98 -3.48 9.24 12.59
N ILE A 99 -4.14 9.05 11.45
CA ILE A 99 -5.40 8.29 11.36
C ILE A 99 -5.17 6.81 11.70
N ILE A 100 -4.14 6.17 11.16
CA ILE A 100 -3.89 4.74 11.46
C ILE A 100 -3.54 4.53 12.93
N ASN A 101 -2.80 5.45 13.55
CA ASN A 101 -2.44 5.33 14.96
C ASN A 101 -3.65 5.58 15.88
N ASN A 102 -4.50 6.56 15.57
CA ASN A 102 -5.66 6.88 16.39
C ASN A 102 -6.85 5.95 16.14
N VAL A 103 -7.10 5.51 14.91
CA VAL A 103 -8.25 4.64 14.60
C VAL A 103 -7.82 3.18 14.63
N GLY A 104 -6.75 2.84 13.89
CA GLY A 104 -6.23 1.47 13.84
C GLY A 104 -5.66 1.01 15.19
N GLY A 105 -4.99 1.88 15.93
CA GLY A 105 -4.47 1.58 17.26
C GLY A 105 -5.55 1.30 18.31
N ASN A 106 -6.78 1.83 18.12
CA ASN A 106 -7.92 1.56 18.99
C ASN A 106 -8.75 0.34 18.55
N ALA A 107 -8.52 -0.22 17.36
CA ALA A 107 -9.22 -1.41 16.87
C ALA A 107 -9.13 -2.64 17.81
N PRO A 108 -8.00 -2.90 18.51
CA PRO A 108 -7.92 -3.98 19.47
C PRO A 108 -8.87 -3.84 20.67
N LEU A 109 -9.36 -2.64 21.01
CA LEU A 109 -10.32 -2.45 22.11
C LEU A 109 -11.67 -3.11 21.84
N ILE A 110 -11.98 -3.38 20.57
CA ILE A 110 -13.21 -4.03 20.12
C ILE A 110 -13.10 -5.57 20.27
N VAL A 111 -11.89 -6.11 20.42
CA VAL A 111 -11.63 -7.56 20.45
C VAL A 111 -12.01 -8.22 21.78
N PRO A 112 -11.68 -7.67 22.97
CA PRO A 112 -12.08 -8.23 24.27
C PRO A 112 -13.59 -8.52 24.41
N PRO A 113 -14.52 -7.58 24.10
CA PRO A 113 -15.95 -7.87 24.26
C PRO A 113 -16.47 -8.96 23.31
N ILE A 114 -15.77 -9.23 22.20
CA ILE A 114 -16.10 -10.32 21.26
C ILE A 114 -15.61 -11.66 21.81
N ILE A 115 -14.41 -11.67 22.43
CA ILE A 115 -13.85 -12.88 23.06
C ILE A 115 -14.77 -13.36 24.19
N ASP A 116 -15.28 -12.44 25.02
CA ASP A 116 -16.10 -12.76 26.18
C ASP A 116 -17.42 -13.45 25.85
N GLN A 117 -17.92 -13.31 24.61
CA GLN A 117 -19.20 -13.92 24.19
C GLN A 117 -19.07 -15.23 23.41
N ILE A 118 -17.96 -15.42 22.67
CA ILE A 118 -17.86 -16.47 21.63
C ILE A 118 -16.66 -17.40 21.86
N GLY A 119 -15.78 -17.05 22.79
CA GLY A 119 -14.54 -17.79 23.06
C GLY A 119 -13.38 -17.38 22.15
N PHE A 120 -12.16 -17.52 22.66
CA PHE A 120 -10.95 -16.96 22.06
C PHE A 120 -10.64 -17.47 20.65
N ARG A 121 -10.89 -18.75 20.38
CA ARG A 121 -10.57 -19.40 19.11
C ARG A 121 -11.51 -18.94 17.98
N GLU A 122 -12.81 -18.94 18.25
CA GLU A 122 -13.83 -18.52 17.28
C GLU A 122 -13.79 -17.01 17.03
N ALA A 123 -13.55 -16.22 18.08
CA ALA A 123 -13.35 -14.77 17.95
C ALA A 123 -12.17 -14.44 17.03
N LEU A 124 -11.02 -15.11 17.20
CA LEU A 124 -9.87 -14.92 16.31
C LEU A 124 -10.13 -15.41 14.88
N TYR A 125 -10.88 -16.50 14.72
CA TYR A 125 -11.24 -17.03 13.41
C TYR A 125 -12.12 -16.07 12.61
N ILE A 126 -12.93 -15.25 13.28
CA ILE A 126 -13.78 -14.25 12.63
C ILE A 126 -13.02 -12.93 12.45
N VAL A 127 -12.37 -12.45 13.50
CA VAL A 127 -11.71 -11.13 13.53
C VAL A 127 -10.53 -11.11 12.57
N TYR A 128 -9.66 -12.12 12.59
CA TYR A 128 -8.41 -12.09 11.84
C TYR A 128 -8.63 -12.05 10.31
N PRO A 129 -9.26 -13.05 9.67
CA PRO A 129 -9.58 -12.99 8.25
C PRO A 129 -10.70 -11.98 7.93
N GLY A 130 -11.59 -11.67 8.89
CA GLY A 130 -12.67 -10.70 8.70
C GLY A 130 -12.15 -9.28 8.45
N PHE A 131 -11.14 -8.83 9.20
CA PHE A 131 -10.50 -7.54 8.95
C PHE A 131 -9.75 -7.51 7.60
N TYR A 132 -9.14 -8.62 7.19
CA TYR A 132 -8.53 -8.73 5.85
C TYR A 132 -9.58 -8.60 4.75
N LEU A 133 -10.68 -9.35 4.83
CA LEU A 133 -11.78 -9.29 3.87
C LEU A 133 -12.47 -7.93 3.84
N ALA A 134 -12.70 -7.31 5.00
CA ALA A 134 -13.24 -5.96 5.08
C ALA A 134 -12.32 -4.96 4.34
N GLY A 135 -11.00 -5.05 4.57
CA GLY A 135 -10.02 -4.27 3.82
C GLY A 135 -10.10 -4.50 2.30
N ALA A 136 -10.23 -5.77 1.87
CA ALA A 136 -10.33 -6.12 0.45
C ALA A 136 -11.59 -5.50 -0.18
N VAL A 137 -12.72 -5.54 0.52
CA VAL A 137 -13.98 -4.92 0.08
C VAL A 137 -13.85 -3.40 -0.01
N PHE A 138 -13.24 -2.74 0.99
CA PHE A 138 -13.01 -1.29 0.93
C PHE A 138 -12.13 -0.89 -0.26
N PHE A 139 -11.06 -1.64 -0.53
CA PHE A 139 -10.20 -1.39 -1.69
C PHE A 139 -10.92 -1.68 -3.01
N LEU A 140 -11.77 -2.71 -3.06
CA LEU A 140 -12.57 -3.03 -4.22
C LEU A 140 -13.62 -1.95 -4.50
N ILE A 141 -14.28 -1.43 -3.47
CA ILE A 141 -15.20 -0.28 -3.58
C ILE A 141 -14.45 0.95 -4.08
N THR A 142 -13.28 1.23 -3.50
CA THR A 142 -12.43 2.35 -3.94
C THR A 142 -12.05 2.21 -5.41
N GLN A 143 -11.72 0.99 -5.85
CA GLN A 143 -11.43 0.69 -7.24
C GLN A 143 -12.65 0.88 -8.16
N LEU A 144 -13.84 0.45 -7.74
CA LEU A 144 -15.09 0.67 -8.49
C LEU A 144 -15.44 2.17 -8.61
N LEU A 145 -15.21 2.94 -7.55
CA LEU A 145 -15.37 4.40 -7.56
C LEU A 145 -14.35 5.05 -8.51
N LEU A 146 -13.11 4.56 -8.53
CA LEU A 146 -12.08 5.03 -9.45
C LEU A 146 -12.35 4.66 -10.91
N LEU A 147 -12.98 3.51 -11.17
CA LEU A 147 -13.43 3.11 -12.51
C LEU A 147 -14.55 4.03 -13.02
N ARG A 148 -15.40 4.53 -12.11
CA ARG A 148 -16.49 5.45 -12.43
C ARG A 148 -16.01 6.88 -12.68
N HIS A 149 -14.93 7.32 -12.03
CA HIS A 149 -14.27 8.59 -12.35
C HIS A 149 -13.15 8.38 -13.38
N LYS A 150 -13.38 8.79 -14.63
CA LYS A 150 -12.29 9.10 -15.56
C LYS A 150 -11.46 10.24 -14.96
N PHE A 151 -10.48 9.91 -14.13
CA PHE A 151 -9.43 10.86 -13.80
C PHE A 151 -8.85 11.36 -15.13
N PRO A 152 -8.84 12.68 -15.38
CA PRO A 152 -7.99 13.24 -16.41
C PRO A 152 -6.59 12.74 -16.07
N GLN A 153 -5.93 12.05 -17.01
CA GLN A 153 -4.49 11.89 -16.90
C GLN A 153 -3.93 13.30 -16.80
N SER A 154 -3.50 13.71 -15.60
CA SER A 154 -2.50 14.76 -15.52
C SER A 154 -1.26 14.14 -16.13
N SER A 155 -1.14 14.33 -17.44
CA SER A 155 0.11 14.41 -18.16
C SER A 155 1.18 14.90 -17.19
N GLN A 156 2.20 14.06 -17.00
CA GLN A 156 3.54 14.56 -16.72
C GLN A 156 3.93 15.43 -17.91
N THR A 157 3.42 16.66 -17.95
CA THR A 157 3.89 17.69 -18.87
C THR A 157 5.22 18.13 -18.29
N THR A 158 6.31 17.58 -18.85
CA THR A 158 7.53 18.33 -19.18
C THR A 158 7.88 19.43 -18.16
N SER A 159 8.45 19.04 -17.02
CA SER A 159 9.07 20.00 -16.08
C SER A 159 10.60 19.94 -16.11
N ASP A 160 11.19 18.98 -16.84
CA ASP A 160 12.65 18.82 -16.93
C ASP A 160 13.24 19.29 -18.28
N GLU A 161 12.42 19.85 -19.19
CA GLU A 161 12.87 20.34 -20.51
C GLU A 161 12.68 21.86 -20.69
N ASN A 162 12.77 22.65 -19.61
CA ASN A 162 12.89 24.10 -19.77
C ASN A 162 13.66 24.79 -18.62
N ILE A 163 14.77 24.19 -18.21
CA ILE A 163 15.91 24.99 -17.74
C ILE A 163 16.82 25.18 -18.95
N THR A 164 16.32 25.94 -19.91
CA THR A 164 17.20 26.57 -20.90
C THR A 164 17.90 27.68 -20.14
N ASP A 165 19.15 27.41 -19.83
CA ASP A 165 20.12 28.32 -19.23
C ASP A 165 20.04 29.69 -19.94
N PRO A 166 19.59 30.77 -19.26
CA PRO A 166 19.53 32.11 -19.86
C PRO A 166 20.93 32.65 -20.25
N ASP A 167 22.00 31.99 -19.80
CA ASP A 167 23.37 32.44 -20.01
C ASP A 167 24.02 31.88 -21.29
N SER A 168 23.36 30.95 -21.99
CA SER A 168 23.93 30.35 -23.22
C SER A 168 23.88 31.25 -24.47
N GLU A 169 22.98 32.24 -24.52
CA GLU A 169 22.95 33.22 -25.62
C GLU A 169 23.99 34.34 -25.47
N ILE A 170 24.45 34.65 -24.25
CA ILE A 170 25.41 35.74 -24.00
C ILE A 170 26.83 35.33 -24.41
N PHE A 171 27.17 34.03 -24.34
CA PHE A 171 28.51 33.54 -24.70
C PHE A 171 28.72 33.27 -26.19
N GLY A 172 27.65 33.10 -26.99
CA GLY A 172 27.75 32.81 -28.42
C GLY A 172 28.03 34.03 -29.31
N SER A 173 27.57 35.22 -28.91
CA SER A 173 27.64 36.41 -29.77
C SER A 173 29.02 37.11 -29.79
N LYS A 174 29.93 36.81 -28.86
CA LYS A 174 31.22 37.52 -28.73
C LYS A 174 32.42 36.86 -29.41
N ARG A 175 32.29 35.65 -29.97
CA ARG A 175 33.41 34.95 -30.62
C ARG A 175 33.49 35.08 -32.15
N SER A 176 32.54 35.76 -32.79
CA SER A 176 32.51 35.94 -34.26
C SER A 176 33.13 37.27 -34.75
N LYS A 177 33.70 38.08 -33.86
CA LYS A 177 34.35 39.35 -34.24
C LYS A 177 35.68 39.53 -33.52
N LEU A 178 36.62 38.63 -33.80
CA LEU A 178 38.07 38.87 -33.70
C LEU A 178 38.77 38.01 -34.76
#